data_AF-L8XZW1-F1
#
_entry.id   AF-L8XZW1-F1
#
_cell.length_a   1.000
_cell.length_b   1.000
_cell.length_c   1.000
_cell.angle_alpha   90.00
_cell.angle_beta   90.00
_cell.angle_gamma   90.00
#
_symmetry.space_group_name_H-M   'P 1'
#
loop_
_entity.id
_entity.type
_entity.pdbx_description
1 polymer ?
#
loop_
_entity_poly.entity_id
_entity_poly.type
_entity_poly.pdbx_seq_one_letter_code
_entity_poly.pdbx_strand_id
1 'polypeptide(L)'
;MDQSGVLLWVKAEPFIVGALQVPPPSKFSLHYLRKISTYVRTRATEGAYPRLSWSAWRHIACGKLQLAKDLAWLYFEIFDSLSVRTPEERLEWSEVMSNCTSEDEVEKQRNQPSGGQYKIQIFEKGDFNGQMYETTEDCPSIMEQFHMREIHSCKVLDGVWVFYELPNYRGRQYLLDKKEYRKPIDWGAASPAVQSFRRIVE
;
A
#
# COMPACT_ATOMS: atom_id res chain seq x y z
N MET A 1 10.24 -22.08 6.41
CA MET A 1 11.41 -21.19 6.22
C MET A 1 11.44 -20.86 4.75
N ASP A 2 10.93 -19.70 4.38
CA ASP A 2 11.27 -19.05 3.12
C ASP A 2 11.28 -17.56 3.40
N GLN A 3 12.43 -16.95 3.12
CA GLN A 3 12.83 -15.62 3.54
C GLN A 3 12.45 -14.63 2.45
N SER A 4 11.21 -14.16 2.45
CA SER A 4 10.74 -13.14 1.52
C SER A 4 10.89 -11.75 2.14
N GLY A 5 11.88 -11.01 1.63
CA GLY A 5 12.32 -9.70 2.10
C GLY A 5 11.23 -8.62 2.03
N VAL A 6 11.38 -7.64 2.92
CA VAL A 6 10.33 -6.74 3.40
C VAL A 6 10.49 -5.32 2.85
N LEU A 7 9.38 -4.67 2.48
CA LEU A 7 9.29 -3.23 2.29
C LEU A 7 8.85 -2.54 3.60
N LEU A 8 9.80 -1.89 4.27
CA LEU A 8 9.51 -0.82 5.22
C LEU A 8 10.25 0.41 4.70
N TRP A 9 9.53 1.38 4.13
CA TRP A 9 10.17 2.51 3.47
C TRP A 9 10.62 3.56 4.48
N VAL A 10 11.79 3.34 5.06
CA VAL A 10 12.75 4.42 5.28
C VAL A 10 13.82 4.19 4.23
N LYS A 11 13.61 4.73 3.03
CA LYS A 11 14.67 4.71 2.04
C LYS A 11 15.84 5.53 2.53
N ALA A 12 17.04 4.97 2.45
CA ALA A 12 18.26 5.73 2.64
C ALA A 12 18.51 6.62 1.41
N GLU A 13 17.90 6.27 0.28
CA GLU A 13 18.06 6.90 -1.02
C GLU A 13 17.79 8.41 -0.99
N PRO A 14 16.73 8.96 -0.36
CA PRO A 14 16.55 10.40 -0.16
C PRO A 14 17.71 11.11 0.54
N PHE A 15 18.39 10.45 1.47
CA PHE A 15 19.58 10.98 2.15
C PHE A 15 20.82 10.87 1.27
N ILE A 16 20.91 9.83 0.44
CA ILE A 16 22.05 9.55 -0.45
C ILE A 16 22.01 10.43 -1.71
N VAL A 17 20.82 10.70 -2.25
CA VAL A 17 20.63 11.51 -3.47
C VAL A 17 20.44 13.00 -3.17
N GLY A 18 20.53 13.40 -1.89
CA GLY A 18 20.43 14.81 -1.48
C GLY A 18 19.02 15.41 -1.59
N ALA A 19 17.97 14.58 -1.70
CA ALA A 19 16.58 15.04 -1.67
C ALA A 19 16.19 15.65 -0.31
N LEU A 20 16.95 15.30 0.74
CA LEU A 20 16.86 15.91 2.06
C LEU A 20 18.02 16.88 2.25
N GLN A 21 17.70 18.17 2.45
CA GLN A 21 18.71 19.21 2.75
C GLN A 21 19.33 19.08 4.17
N VAL A 22 18.91 18.06 4.94
CA VAL A 22 19.39 17.80 6.29
C VAL A 22 20.12 16.46 6.31
N PRO A 23 21.40 16.41 6.77
CA PRO A 23 22.12 15.16 6.89
C PRO A 23 21.38 14.19 7.84
N PRO A 24 21.39 12.87 7.56
CA PRO A 24 20.73 11.92 8.43
C PRO A 24 21.27 12.06 9.85
N PRO A 25 20.40 12.15 10.88
CA PRO A 25 20.83 12.16 12.27
C PRO A 25 21.73 10.96 12.53
N SER A 26 22.74 11.08 13.40
CA SER A 26 23.67 9.97 13.71
C SER A 26 22.96 8.69 14.19
N LYS A 27 21.74 8.82 14.72
CA LYS A 27 20.86 7.73 15.17
C LYS A 27 20.06 7.08 14.03
N PHE A 28 20.12 7.59 12.81
CA PHE A 28 19.61 7.01 11.57
C PHE A 28 20.66 6.11 10.88
N SER A 29 21.54 5.47 11.64
CA SER A 29 22.49 4.52 11.09
C SER A 29 21.78 3.23 10.65
N LEU A 30 22.41 2.50 9.72
CA LEU A 30 21.91 1.20 9.25
C LEU A 30 21.62 0.22 10.41
N HIS A 31 22.36 0.33 11.52
CA HIS A 31 22.11 -0.46 12.73
C HIS A 31 20.74 -0.17 13.35
N TYR A 32 20.37 1.10 13.49
CA TYR A 32 19.09 1.50 14.06
C TYR A 32 17.93 1.21 13.11
N LEU A 33 18.12 1.40 11.80
CA LEU A 33 17.14 1.03 10.79
C LEU A 33 16.77 -0.47 10.87
N ARG A 34 17.77 -1.34 11.06
CA ARG A 34 17.54 -2.77 11.29
C ARG A 34 16.74 -3.03 12.57
N LYS A 35 17.07 -2.36 13.67
CA LYS A 35 16.32 -2.49 14.95
C LYS A 35 14.87 -2.05 14.84
N ILE A 36 14.60 -0.94 14.14
CA ILE A 36 13.25 -0.45 13.89
C ILE A 36 12.49 -1.47 13.06
N SER A 37 13.11 -1.96 11.99
CA SER A 37 12.52 -2.98 11.12
C SER A 37 12.15 -4.26 11.88
N THR A 38 13.01 -4.73 12.80
CA THR A 38 12.71 -5.86 13.68
C THR A 38 11.56 -5.55 14.67
N TYR A 39 11.60 -4.39 15.31
CA TYR A 39 10.58 -3.97 16.28
C TYR A 39 9.18 -3.86 15.65
N VAL A 40 9.10 -3.23 14.47
CA VAL A 40 7.85 -3.09 13.72
C VAL A 40 7.31 -4.46 13.29
N ARG A 41 8.18 -5.37 12.82
CA ARG A 41 7.80 -6.75 12.49
C ARG A 41 7.26 -7.53 13.69
N THR A 42 7.85 -7.37 14.87
CA THR A 42 7.35 -8.03 16.09
C THR A 42 6.01 -7.49 16.57
N ARG A 43 5.59 -6.31 16.09
CA ARG A 43 4.29 -5.68 16.40
C ARG A 43 3.35 -5.66 15.18
N ALA A 44 3.61 -6.51 14.19
CA ALA A 44 2.80 -6.60 12.97
C ALA A 44 1.32 -6.93 13.26
N THR A 45 1.04 -7.71 14.30
CA THR A 45 -0.34 -8.04 14.73
C THR A 45 -1.11 -6.85 15.30
N GLU A 46 -0.43 -5.74 15.62
CA GLU A 46 -1.02 -4.48 16.08
C GLU A 46 -1.20 -3.47 14.92
N GLY A 47 -1.07 -3.90 13.66
CA GLY A 47 -1.24 -3.03 12.48
C GLY A 47 -0.05 -2.11 12.19
N ALA A 48 1.12 -2.36 12.79
CA ALA A 48 2.34 -1.61 12.52
C ALA A 48 3.03 -2.01 11.20
N TYR A 49 2.49 -3.01 10.50
CA TYR A 49 3.06 -3.64 9.31
C TYR A 49 1.96 -3.88 8.25
N PRO A 50 2.22 -3.64 6.95
CA PRO A 50 3.41 -3.03 6.34
C PRO A 50 3.50 -1.50 6.46
N ARG A 51 2.38 -0.85 6.74
CA ARG A 51 2.29 0.61 6.85
C ARG A 51 2.43 1.02 8.30
N LEU A 52 3.48 1.79 8.59
CA LEU A 52 3.70 2.33 9.92
C LEU A 52 2.82 3.58 10.10
N SER A 53 1.85 3.54 11.01
CA SER A 53 1.06 4.73 11.35
C SER A 53 1.93 5.85 11.93
N TRP A 54 1.50 7.10 11.83
CA TRP A 54 2.18 8.22 12.48
C TRP A 54 2.35 8.00 13.99
N SER A 55 1.35 7.44 14.67
CA SER A 55 1.42 7.16 16.10
C SER A 55 2.53 6.16 16.45
N ALA A 56 2.69 5.10 15.65
CA ALA A 56 3.75 4.12 15.80
C ALA A 56 5.12 4.69 15.43
N TRP A 57 5.21 5.47 14.35
CA TRP A 57 6.44 6.17 13.96
C TRP A 57 6.86 7.19 15.01
N ARG A 58 5.96 8.02 15.53
CA ARG A 58 6.21 9.00 16.59
C ARG A 58 6.76 8.34 17.85
N HIS A 59 6.20 7.19 18.24
CA HIS A 59 6.72 6.43 19.38
C HIS A 59 8.18 6.00 19.16
N ILE A 60 8.53 5.57 17.96
CA ILE A 60 9.88 5.13 17.59
C ILE A 60 10.82 6.33 17.43
N ALA A 61 10.45 7.30 16.61
CA ALA A 61 11.22 8.48 16.26
C ALA A 61 11.48 9.38 17.47
N CYS A 62 10.44 9.77 18.19
CA CYS A 62 10.58 10.65 19.35
C CYS A 62 11.00 9.87 20.60
N GLY A 63 10.43 8.68 20.83
CA GLY A 63 10.71 7.92 22.05
C GLY A 63 12.03 7.16 22.01
N LYS A 64 12.27 6.38 20.95
CA LYS A 64 13.45 5.50 20.85
C LYS A 64 14.64 6.20 20.18
N LEU A 65 14.41 6.97 19.12
CA LEU A 65 15.45 7.70 18.40
C LEU A 65 15.70 9.10 18.96
N GLN A 66 14.82 9.61 19.83
CA GLN A 66 14.96 10.92 20.47
C GLN A 66 15.08 12.06 19.43
N LEU A 67 14.30 11.95 18.36
CA LEU A 67 14.16 13.01 17.36
C LEU A 67 13.18 14.07 17.86
N ALA A 68 13.41 15.32 17.47
CA ALA A 68 12.40 16.37 17.62
C ALA A 68 11.13 15.98 16.84
N LYS A 69 9.96 16.33 17.37
CA LYS A 69 8.65 15.96 16.79
C LYS A 69 8.52 16.43 15.33
N ASP A 70 8.97 17.65 15.05
CA ASP A 70 8.90 18.23 13.70
C ASP A 70 9.83 17.53 12.72
N LEU A 71 11.01 17.12 13.19
CA LEU A 71 11.96 16.34 12.38
C LEU A 71 11.45 14.92 12.14
N ALA A 72 10.81 14.31 13.13
CA ALA A 72 10.13 13.03 12.98
C ALA A 72 8.99 13.11 11.97
N TRP A 73 8.21 14.20 11.99
CA TRP A 73 7.13 14.44 11.04
C TRP A 73 7.66 14.65 9.62
N LEU A 74 8.68 15.48 9.45
CA LEU A 74 9.33 15.72 8.16
C LEU A 74 9.76 14.39 7.51
N TYR A 75 10.39 13.50 8.28
CA TYR A 75 10.76 12.19 7.78
C TYR A 75 9.55 11.32 7.42
N PHE A 76 8.51 11.31 8.26
CA PHE A 76 7.27 10.58 7.98
C PHE A 76 6.64 11.03 6.65
N GLU A 77 6.51 12.34 6.46
CA GLU A 77 5.93 12.96 5.28
C GLU A 77 6.75 12.67 4.01
N ILE A 78 8.08 12.73 4.09
CA ILE A 78 8.94 12.38 2.96
C ILE A 78 8.81 10.90 2.60
N PHE A 79 8.82 10.00 3.58
CA PHE A 79 8.63 8.57 3.30
C PHE A 79 7.24 8.29 2.71
N ASP A 80 6.20 8.95 3.22
CA ASP A 80 4.85 8.87 2.70
C ASP A 80 4.70 9.50 1.29
N SER A 81 5.48 10.54 0.96
CA SER A 81 5.48 11.18 -0.37
C SER A 81 6.15 10.33 -1.45
N LEU A 82 7.12 9.51 -1.04
CA LEU A 82 7.86 8.56 -1.88
C LEU A 82 7.09 7.25 -2.07
N SER A 83 6.09 6.99 -1.24
CA SER A 83 5.06 5.98 -1.52
C SER A 83 4.31 6.42 -2.78
N VAL A 84 4.07 5.48 -3.70
CA VAL A 84 3.40 5.75 -4.97
C VAL A 84 1.97 6.20 -4.69
N ARG A 85 1.71 7.51 -4.78
CA ARG A 85 0.38 8.14 -4.79
C ARG A 85 0.13 8.79 -6.14
N THR A 86 -1.11 8.72 -6.61
CA THR A 86 -1.54 9.43 -7.82
C THR A 86 -1.57 10.95 -7.56
N PRO A 87 -1.40 11.80 -8.58
CA PRO A 87 -1.47 13.26 -8.44
C PRO A 87 -2.76 13.76 -7.79
N GLU A 88 -3.88 13.09 -8.05
CA GLU A 88 -5.21 13.40 -7.53
C GLU A 88 -5.25 13.20 -6.01
N GLU A 89 -4.74 12.06 -5.53
CA GLU A 89 -4.63 11.77 -4.09
C GLU A 89 -3.73 12.79 -3.37
N ARG A 90 -2.63 13.21 -4.01
CA ARG A 90 -1.73 14.23 -3.42
C ARG A 90 -2.44 15.57 -3.26
N LEU A 91 -3.27 15.95 -4.23
CA LEU A 91 -4.03 17.19 -4.18
C LEU A 91 -5.10 17.14 -3.08
N GLU A 92 -5.89 16.05 -3.02
CA GLU A 92 -6.90 15.84 -1.97
C GLU A 92 -6.28 15.87 -0.57
N TRP A 93 -5.14 15.19 -0.38
CA TRP A 93 -4.42 15.21 0.89
C TRP A 93 -3.89 16.61 1.25
N SER A 94 -3.39 17.37 0.27
CA SER A 94 -2.95 18.76 0.47
C SER A 94 -4.12 19.68 0.86
N GLU A 95 -5.29 19.49 0.26
CA GLU A 95 -6.50 20.25 0.56
C GLU A 95 -7.04 19.92 1.95
N VAL A 96 -7.09 18.64 2.33
CA VAL A 96 -7.52 18.19 3.67
C VAL A 96 -6.60 18.76 4.76
N MET A 97 -5.29 18.74 4.54
CA MET A 97 -4.31 19.30 5.48
C MET A 97 -4.39 20.82 5.55
N SER A 98 -4.60 21.50 4.42
CA SER A 98 -4.76 22.96 4.38
C SER A 98 -6.04 23.46 5.05
N ASN A 99 -7.06 22.60 5.17
CA ASN A 99 -8.33 22.91 5.82
C ASN A 99 -8.31 22.67 7.34
N CYS A 100 -7.24 22.08 7.87
CA CYS A 100 -7.09 21.91 9.32
C CYS A 100 -6.72 23.25 9.96
N THR A 101 -7.47 23.65 10.98
CA THR A 101 -7.31 24.96 11.63
C THR A 101 -6.63 24.87 13.01
N SER A 102 -6.40 23.66 13.51
CA SER A 102 -5.75 23.41 14.80
C SER A 102 -4.78 22.23 14.77
N GLU A 103 -3.80 22.22 15.67
CA GLU A 103 -2.83 21.12 15.79
C GLU A 103 -3.50 19.77 16.12
N ASP A 104 -4.59 19.78 16.88
CA ASP A 104 -5.35 18.56 17.21
C ASP A 104 -6.09 18.00 16.00
N GLU A 105 -6.61 18.87 15.14
CA GLU A 105 -7.29 18.50 13.89
C GLU A 105 -6.29 17.95 12.87
N VAL A 106 -5.12 18.59 12.78
CA VAL A 106 -3.95 18.08 12.05
C VAL A 106 -3.54 16.70 12.59
N GLU A 107 -3.40 16.51 13.91
CA GLU A 107 -3.05 15.20 14.48
C GLU A 107 -4.13 14.14 14.22
N LYS A 108 -5.41 14.52 14.20
CA LYS A 108 -6.51 13.61 13.88
C LYS A 108 -6.46 13.14 12.43
N GLN A 109 -6.22 14.05 11.47
CA GLN A 109 -6.05 13.71 10.05
C GLN A 109 -4.77 12.88 9.81
N ARG A 110 -3.69 13.16 10.54
CA ARG A 110 -2.42 12.42 10.47
C ARG A 110 -2.47 11.02 11.10
N ASN A 111 -3.30 10.84 12.13
CA ASN A 111 -3.55 9.54 12.76
C ASN A 111 -4.64 8.74 12.03
N GLN A 112 -5.36 9.38 11.11
CA GLN A 112 -6.19 8.66 10.15
C GLN A 112 -5.21 7.88 9.25
N PRO A 113 -5.29 6.54 9.21
CA PRO A 113 -4.46 5.81 8.27
C PRO A 113 -4.76 6.38 6.88
N SER A 114 -3.71 6.74 6.14
CA SER A 114 -3.76 6.67 4.68
C SER A 114 -3.93 5.19 4.35
N GLY A 115 -5.14 4.70 4.61
CA GLY A 115 -5.60 3.39 4.23
C GLY A 115 -5.45 3.38 2.73
N GLY A 116 -4.41 2.72 2.23
CA GLY A 116 -4.41 2.31 0.84
C GLY A 116 -5.57 1.37 0.79
N GLN A 117 -6.67 1.89 0.29
CA GLN A 117 -7.90 1.16 0.22
C GLN A 117 -7.64 0.20 -0.92
N TYR A 118 -7.23 -1.03 -0.63
CA TYR A 118 -7.18 -2.03 -1.68
C TYR A 118 -8.57 -2.08 -2.27
N LYS A 119 -8.70 -1.75 -3.56
CA LYS A 119 -9.99 -1.69 -4.21
C LYS A 119 -9.85 -2.13 -5.64
N ILE A 120 -10.62 -3.14 -5.99
CA ILE A 120 -10.68 -3.69 -7.35
C ILE A 120 -12.13 -3.83 -7.78
N GLN A 121 -12.39 -3.49 -9.05
CA GLN A 121 -13.63 -3.78 -9.74
C GLN A 121 -13.36 -4.84 -10.81
N ILE A 122 -14.18 -5.89 -10.84
CA ILE A 122 -14.09 -6.98 -11.82
C ILE A 122 -15.38 -7.04 -12.64
N PHE A 123 -15.25 -7.38 -13.92
CA PHE A 123 -16.35 -7.34 -14.88
C PHE A 123 -16.46 -8.66 -15.66
N GLU A 124 -17.69 -9.08 -15.87
CA GLU A 124 -18.04 -10.28 -16.64
C GLU A 124 -17.68 -10.16 -18.13
N LYS A 125 -17.66 -8.94 -18.70
CA LYS A 125 -17.33 -8.73 -20.12
C LYS A 125 -16.14 -7.79 -20.29
N GLY A 126 -15.59 -7.80 -21.50
CA GLY A 126 -14.53 -6.88 -21.90
C GLY A 126 -15.00 -5.42 -21.88
N ASP A 127 -14.05 -4.49 -21.86
CA ASP A 127 -14.31 -3.05 -21.91
C ASP A 127 -15.26 -2.56 -20.79
N PHE A 128 -15.16 -3.15 -19.60
CA PHE A 128 -15.92 -2.79 -18.39
C PHE A 128 -17.45 -2.95 -18.52
N ASN A 129 -17.89 -3.92 -19.32
CA ASN A 129 -19.30 -4.22 -19.54
C ASN A 129 -19.77 -5.45 -18.75
N GLY A 130 -21.10 -5.66 -18.74
CA GLY A 130 -21.73 -6.79 -18.07
C GLY A 130 -21.85 -6.58 -16.56
N GLN A 131 -22.01 -7.68 -15.82
CA GLN A 131 -22.09 -7.62 -14.37
C GLN A 131 -20.75 -7.14 -13.78
N MET A 132 -20.83 -6.23 -12.79
CA MET A 132 -19.67 -5.66 -12.09
C MET A 132 -19.72 -6.01 -10.61
N TYR A 133 -18.55 -6.32 -10.04
CA TYR A 133 -18.35 -6.47 -8.60
C TYR A 133 -17.17 -5.63 -8.13
N GLU A 134 -17.36 -4.88 -7.05
CA GLU A 134 -16.30 -4.14 -6.35
C GLU A 134 -16.00 -4.83 -5.01
N THR A 135 -14.71 -4.97 -4.68
CA THR A 135 -14.31 -5.48 -3.37
C THR A 135 -12.98 -4.90 -2.92
N THR A 136 -12.77 -4.96 -1.60
CA THR A 136 -11.53 -4.61 -0.92
C THR A 136 -10.84 -5.81 -0.27
N GLU A 137 -11.42 -7.00 -0.41
CA GLU A 137 -10.97 -8.23 0.25
C GLU A 137 -10.39 -9.25 -0.72
N ASP A 138 -9.62 -10.20 -0.18
CA ASP A 138 -9.14 -11.35 -0.94
C ASP A 138 -10.30 -12.30 -1.28
N CYS A 139 -10.23 -12.94 -2.44
CA CYS A 139 -11.25 -13.85 -2.95
C CYS A 139 -10.61 -15.23 -3.27
N PRO A 140 -10.79 -16.25 -2.41
CA PRO A 140 -10.27 -17.59 -2.68
C PRO A 140 -11.05 -18.35 -3.75
N SER A 141 -12.29 -17.95 -4.06
CA SER A 141 -13.12 -18.59 -5.09
C SER A 141 -14.12 -17.59 -5.69
N ILE A 142 -13.86 -17.18 -6.94
CA ILE A 142 -14.75 -16.26 -7.68
C ILE A 142 -16.11 -16.92 -7.94
N MET A 143 -16.13 -18.23 -8.22
CA MET A 143 -17.37 -18.95 -8.48
C MET A 143 -18.27 -18.98 -7.23
N GLU A 144 -17.71 -19.20 -6.04
CA GLU A 144 -18.50 -19.24 -4.80
C GLU A 144 -18.94 -17.83 -4.37
N GLN A 145 -18.06 -16.83 -4.54
CA GLN A 145 -18.32 -15.48 -4.05
C GLN A 145 -19.19 -14.64 -5.00
N PHE A 146 -18.96 -14.76 -6.31
CA PHE A 146 -19.58 -13.91 -7.32
C PHE A 146 -20.38 -14.69 -8.38
N HIS A 147 -20.39 -16.03 -8.32
CA HIS A 147 -21.07 -16.89 -9.32
C HIS A 147 -20.57 -16.65 -10.76
N MET A 148 -19.34 -16.15 -10.91
CA MET A 148 -18.70 -15.93 -12.21
C MET A 148 -17.66 -17.03 -12.50
N ARG A 149 -17.52 -17.38 -13.78
CA ARG A 149 -16.51 -18.36 -14.24
C ARG A 149 -15.28 -17.71 -14.85
N GLU A 150 -15.40 -16.49 -15.34
CA GLU A 150 -14.36 -15.79 -16.08
C GLU A 150 -14.38 -14.31 -15.75
N ILE A 151 -13.21 -13.65 -15.86
CA ILE A 151 -13.08 -12.19 -15.74
C ILE A 151 -12.51 -11.69 -17.06
N HIS A 152 -13.23 -10.77 -17.70
CA HIS A 152 -12.86 -10.27 -19.02
C HIS A 152 -12.31 -8.84 -18.98
N SER A 153 -12.62 -8.06 -17.94
CA SER A 153 -11.96 -6.78 -17.67
C SER A 153 -11.97 -6.47 -16.17
N CYS A 154 -11.06 -5.59 -15.73
CA CYS A 154 -11.00 -5.14 -14.35
C CYS A 154 -10.42 -3.73 -14.24
N LYS A 155 -10.70 -3.07 -13.11
CA LYS A 155 -10.07 -1.81 -12.71
C LYS A 155 -9.47 -1.97 -11.33
N VAL A 156 -8.16 -1.82 -11.23
CA VAL A 156 -7.50 -1.71 -9.93
C VAL A 156 -7.55 -0.23 -9.56
N LEU A 157 -8.47 0.11 -8.65
CA LEU A 157 -8.69 1.47 -8.20
C LEU A 157 -7.64 1.89 -7.20
N ASP A 158 -7.21 0.99 -6.32
CA ASP A 158 -6.08 1.20 -5.41
C ASP A 158 -5.50 -0.14 -4.90
N GLY A 159 -4.23 -0.12 -4.50
CA GLY A 159 -3.42 -1.28 -4.14
C GLY A 159 -2.85 -2.07 -5.31
N VAL A 160 -2.12 -3.14 -4.99
CA VAL A 160 -1.57 -4.12 -5.95
C VAL A 160 -2.27 -5.45 -5.70
N TRP A 161 -2.63 -6.16 -6.76
CA TRP A 161 -3.40 -7.40 -6.69
C TRP A 161 -2.75 -8.50 -7.52
N VAL A 162 -3.07 -9.76 -7.21
CA VAL A 162 -2.70 -10.92 -8.03
C VAL A 162 -3.96 -11.69 -8.39
N PHE A 163 -4.18 -11.88 -9.68
CA PHE A 163 -5.14 -12.86 -10.20
C PHE A 163 -4.50 -14.23 -10.31
N TYR A 164 -5.31 -15.26 -10.07
CA TYR A 164 -4.94 -16.66 -10.16
C TYR A 164 -5.90 -17.41 -11.08
N GLU A 165 -5.35 -18.22 -11.98
CA GLU A 165 -6.12 -19.04 -12.92
C GLU A 165 -7.04 -20.05 -12.22
N LEU A 166 -6.66 -20.55 -11.04
CA LEU A 166 -7.41 -21.56 -10.28
C LEU A 166 -7.88 -21.04 -8.91
N PRO A 167 -8.89 -21.67 -8.29
CA PRO A 167 -9.31 -21.35 -6.93
C PRO A 167 -8.19 -21.59 -5.90
N ASN A 168 -8.33 -20.93 -4.75
CA ASN A 168 -7.43 -20.99 -3.60
C ASN A 168 -5.99 -20.56 -3.93
N TYR A 169 -5.85 -19.52 -4.76
CA TYR A 169 -4.58 -18.88 -5.10
C TYR A 169 -3.58 -19.82 -5.80
N ARG A 170 -4.07 -20.61 -6.76
CA ARG A 170 -3.28 -21.61 -7.50
C ARG A 170 -3.26 -21.35 -9.01
N GLY A 171 -2.39 -22.05 -9.71
CA GLY A 171 -2.24 -21.93 -11.17
C GLY A 171 -1.38 -20.73 -11.58
N ARG A 172 -1.55 -20.28 -12.82
CA ARG A 172 -0.85 -19.09 -13.33
C ARG A 172 -1.28 -17.84 -12.57
N GLN A 173 -0.32 -16.94 -12.39
CA GLN A 173 -0.46 -15.72 -11.60
C GLN A 173 -0.28 -14.50 -12.50
N TYR A 174 -1.12 -13.49 -12.31
CA TYR A 174 -1.09 -12.26 -13.07
C TYR A 174 -1.05 -11.07 -12.11
N LEU A 175 0.05 -10.31 -12.16
CA LEU A 175 0.25 -9.14 -11.32
C LEU A 175 -0.55 -7.97 -11.87
N LEU A 176 -1.27 -7.29 -10.98
CA LEU A 176 -2.11 -6.15 -11.33
C LEU A 176 -1.73 -4.93 -10.51
N ASP A 177 -1.31 -3.88 -11.20
CA ASP A 177 -1.04 -2.56 -10.62
C ASP A 177 -2.26 -1.65 -10.77
N LYS A 178 -2.27 -0.50 -10.08
CA LYS A 178 -3.31 0.52 -10.17
C LYS A 178 -3.45 1.08 -11.58
N LYS A 179 -4.36 0.50 -12.36
CA LYS A 179 -4.76 0.91 -13.72
C LYS A 179 -6.03 0.17 -14.16
N GLU A 180 -6.50 0.50 -15.35
CA GLU A 180 -7.59 -0.19 -16.02
C GLU A 180 -7.09 -1.28 -16.99
N TYR A 181 -7.75 -2.43 -17.00
CA TYR A 181 -7.47 -3.56 -17.88
C TYR A 181 -8.73 -3.95 -18.65
N ARG A 182 -8.76 -3.70 -19.96
CA ARG A 182 -9.97 -3.85 -20.79
C ARG A 182 -10.18 -5.28 -21.28
N LYS A 183 -9.12 -6.08 -21.31
CA LYS A 183 -9.10 -7.45 -21.82
C LYS A 183 -8.02 -8.30 -21.13
N PRO A 184 -8.12 -9.64 -21.14
CA PRO A 184 -7.19 -10.50 -20.41
C PRO A 184 -5.72 -10.38 -20.81
N ILE A 185 -5.45 -10.08 -22.07
CA ILE A 185 -4.08 -9.87 -22.55
C ILE A 185 -3.42 -8.65 -21.90
N ASP A 186 -4.19 -7.68 -21.37
CA ASP A 186 -3.65 -6.49 -20.72
C ASP A 186 -2.97 -6.81 -19.38
N TRP A 187 -3.39 -7.89 -18.70
CA TRP A 187 -2.71 -8.45 -17.51
C TRP A 187 -1.83 -9.66 -17.86
N GLY A 188 -1.59 -9.92 -19.15
CA GLY A 188 -0.69 -10.97 -19.63
C GLY A 188 -1.29 -12.38 -19.67
N ALA A 189 -2.61 -12.53 -19.57
CA ALA A 189 -3.26 -13.83 -19.70
C ALA A 189 -3.62 -14.16 -21.15
N ALA A 190 -3.47 -15.43 -21.54
CA ALA A 190 -3.91 -15.93 -22.83
C ALA A 190 -5.42 -16.28 -22.87
N SER A 191 -6.07 -16.36 -21.71
CA SER A 191 -7.49 -16.66 -21.54
C SER A 191 -8.08 -15.80 -20.41
N PRO A 192 -9.43 -15.62 -20.35
CA PRO A 192 -10.10 -14.90 -19.26
C PRO A 192 -10.27 -15.72 -17.97
N ALA A 193 -9.63 -16.90 -17.90
CA ALA A 193 -9.75 -17.81 -16.77
C ALA A 193 -9.05 -17.24 -15.53
N VAL A 194 -9.84 -16.68 -14.63
CA VAL A 194 -9.43 -16.23 -13.30
C VAL A 194 -10.44 -16.78 -12.31
N GLN A 195 -9.95 -17.43 -11.24
CA GLN A 195 -10.79 -18.13 -10.26
C GLN A 195 -10.50 -17.76 -8.81
N SER A 196 -9.41 -17.04 -8.54
CA SER A 196 -9.17 -16.39 -7.25
C SER A 196 -8.29 -15.17 -7.41
N PHE A 197 -8.32 -14.27 -6.42
CA PHE A 197 -7.44 -13.11 -6.38
C PHE A 197 -7.12 -12.68 -4.96
N ARG A 198 -5.97 -12.07 -4.75
CA ARG A 198 -5.60 -11.50 -3.45
C ARG A 198 -4.80 -10.23 -3.59
N ARG A 199 -4.86 -9.42 -2.56
CA ARG A 199 -4.04 -8.23 -2.36
C ARG A 199 -2.60 -8.65 -2.18
N ILE A 200 -1.68 -7.93 -2.80
CA ILE A 200 -0.30 -7.90 -2.33
C ILE A 200 -0.27 -6.88 -1.20
N VAL A 201 -0.50 -7.40 0.00
CA VAL A 201 -0.08 -6.72 1.21
C VAL A 201 1.44 -6.85 1.26
N GLU A 202 2.13 -5.72 1.04
CA GLU A 202 3.55 -5.63 1.37
C GLU A 202 3.81 -5.98 2.84
#